data_AF-A0A3E0KF72-F1
#
_entry.id   AF-A0A3E0KF72-F1
#
_cell.length_a   1.000
_cell.length_b   1.000
_cell.length_c   1.000
_cell.angle_alpha   90.00
_cell.angle_beta   90.00
_cell.angle_gamma   90.00
#
_symmetry.space_group_name_H-M   'P 1'
#
loop_
_entity.id
_entity.type
_entity.pdbx_description
1 polymer ?
#
loop_
_entity_poly.entity_id
_entity_poly.type
_entity_poly.pdbx_seq_one_letter_code
_entity_poly.pdbx_strand_id
1 'polypeptide(L)'
;MIFDEVITGFRLAPGGAQEYYGVRADLVCLGKIVAGGLPGAAVAGRADVLAYLAYRDPEWNRTKKIAHQGTFNANPLTAAAAVATLRQIKDGEAIRRANALCRALGQGLNRALAESGVRGCVYWQSSMFHIALGLDAEPSPTGEPPRGVEPGVLERLAKGPETLALRKAMLLEGVDLMRSGGFLSSAHTEQDVAETVAAFGRALARLKREGLV
;
A
#
# COMPACT_ATOMS: atom_id res chain seq x y z
N MET A 1 2.74 14.18 17.53
CA MET A 1 2.59 13.70 16.14
C MET A 1 2.23 12.21 16.14
N ILE A 2 1.18 11.84 15.43
CA ILE A 2 0.74 10.43 15.30
C ILE A 2 0.90 10.03 13.83
N PHE A 3 1.59 8.92 13.57
CA PHE A 3 1.63 8.31 12.24
C PHE A 3 0.65 7.15 12.17
N ASP A 4 -0.20 7.16 11.15
CA ASP A 4 -0.95 5.97 10.74
C ASP A 4 -0.09 5.18 9.75
N GLU A 5 0.59 4.16 10.27
CA GLU A 5 1.44 3.25 9.52
C GLU A 5 0.77 1.90 9.27
N VAL A 6 -0.56 1.86 9.22
CA VAL A 6 -1.30 0.63 8.95
C VAL A 6 -0.93 0.03 7.58
N ILE A 7 -0.55 0.86 6.59
CA ILE A 7 -0.07 0.40 5.28
C ILE A 7 1.45 0.51 5.16
N THR A 8 2.06 1.60 5.64
CA THR A 8 3.49 1.88 5.42
C THR A 8 4.41 1.10 6.35
N GLY A 9 3.92 0.71 7.53
CA GLY A 9 4.67 -0.04 8.53
C GLY A 9 5.10 -1.38 7.97
N PHE A 10 6.41 -1.68 8.07
CA PHE A 10 7.03 -2.89 7.52
C PHE A 10 6.87 -3.05 5.99
N ARG A 11 6.47 -1.99 5.27
CA ARG A 11 6.34 -1.97 3.80
C ARG A 11 7.30 -1.01 3.14
N LEU A 12 7.45 0.21 3.67
CA LEU A 12 8.39 1.18 3.08
C LEU A 12 9.84 0.79 3.36
N ALA A 13 10.09 0.37 4.60
CA ALA A 13 11.35 -0.13 5.12
C ALA A 13 11.04 -1.07 6.32
N PRO A 14 12.02 -1.85 6.84
CA PRO A 14 11.81 -2.64 8.05
C PRO A 14 11.26 -1.82 9.23
N GLY A 15 11.74 -0.58 9.42
CA GLY A 15 11.25 0.39 10.39
C GLY A 15 10.11 1.29 9.91
N GLY A 16 9.44 0.95 8.81
CA GLY A 16 8.29 1.69 8.27
C GLY A 16 8.66 3.05 7.65
N ALA A 17 7.67 3.93 7.56
CA ALA A 17 7.79 5.30 7.07
C ALA A 17 8.75 6.13 7.90
N GLN A 18 8.83 5.87 9.21
CA GLN A 18 9.77 6.59 10.08
C GLN A 18 11.23 6.38 9.65
N GLU A 19 11.64 5.12 9.41
CA GLU A 19 12.96 4.81 8.86
C GLU A 19 13.12 5.40 7.45
N TYR A 20 12.11 5.20 6.60
CA TYR A 20 12.16 5.63 5.21
C TYR A 20 12.33 7.15 5.03
N TYR A 21 11.62 7.95 5.82
CA TYR A 21 11.67 9.42 5.76
C TYR A 21 12.64 10.05 6.76
N GLY A 22 13.25 9.27 7.67
CA GLY A 22 14.10 9.80 8.73
C GLY A 22 13.36 10.67 9.75
N VAL A 23 12.07 10.38 9.99
CA VAL A 23 11.18 11.14 10.91
C VAL A 23 10.72 10.23 12.03
N ARG A 24 10.65 10.74 13.27
CA ARG A 24 10.20 9.98 14.43
C ARG A 24 8.86 10.52 14.96
N ALA A 25 7.85 9.66 15.04
CA ALA A 25 6.54 10.00 15.58
C ALA A 25 6.46 9.78 17.11
N ASP A 26 5.52 10.43 17.78
CA ASP A 26 5.25 10.20 19.21
C ASP A 26 4.44 8.92 19.43
N LEU A 27 3.50 8.65 18.51
CA LEU A 27 2.69 7.44 18.45
C LEU A 27 2.58 6.95 17.00
N VAL A 28 2.44 5.64 16.84
CA VAL A 28 2.32 4.96 15.56
C VAL A 28 1.21 3.93 15.66
N CYS A 29 0.25 4.01 14.74
CA CYS A 29 -0.76 2.98 14.54
C CYS A 29 -0.24 1.99 13.49
N LEU A 30 -0.23 0.71 13.82
CA LEU A 30 0.22 -0.38 12.96
C LEU A 30 -0.92 -1.36 12.75
N GLY A 31 -0.99 -1.93 11.55
CA GLY A 31 -1.95 -2.97 11.18
C GLY A 31 -1.41 -3.79 10.03
N LYS A 32 -2.28 -4.57 9.37
CA LYS A 32 -1.93 -5.37 8.18
C LYS A 32 -0.69 -6.25 8.40
N ILE A 33 0.47 -5.86 7.88
CA ILE A 33 1.71 -6.66 7.91
C ILE A 33 2.13 -7.00 9.34
N VAL A 34 1.93 -6.07 10.29
CA VAL A 34 2.29 -6.29 11.71
C VAL A 34 1.61 -7.51 12.33
N ALA A 35 0.45 -7.90 11.79
CA ALA A 35 -0.36 -9.01 12.27
C ALA A 35 -0.19 -10.30 11.44
N GLY A 36 0.76 -10.32 10.50
CA GLY A 36 1.10 -11.51 9.72
C GLY A 36 -0.04 -12.05 8.85
N GLY A 37 -0.98 -11.20 8.43
CA GLY A 37 -2.13 -11.59 7.61
C GLY A 37 -3.38 -12.00 8.40
N LEU A 38 -3.32 -11.95 9.74
CA LEU A 38 -4.46 -12.21 10.61
C LEU A 38 -5.07 -10.92 11.20
N PRO A 39 -6.29 -10.97 11.77
CA PRO A 39 -6.85 -9.83 12.47
C PRO A 39 -5.95 -9.40 13.65
N GLY A 40 -5.41 -8.19 13.56
CA GLY A 40 -4.53 -7.61 14.58
C GLY A 40 -4.03 -6.22 14.18
N ALA A 41 -3.74 -5.43 15.21
CA ALA A 41 -3.16 -4.09 15.10
C ALA A 41 -2.30 -3.83 16.35
N ALA A 42 -1.44 -2.83 16.29
CA ALA A 42 -0.64 -2.39 17.41
C ALA A 42 -0.58 -0.86 17.46
N VAL A 43 -0.56 -0.30 18.66
CA VAL A 43 -0.17 1.09 18.89
C VAL A 43 1.19 1.06 19.58
N ALA A 44 2.17 1.72 18.98
CA ALA A 44 3.53 1.86 19.50
C ALA A 44 3.87 3.34 19.64
N GLY A 45 4.90 3.67 20.40
CA GLY A 45 5.34 5.05 20.56
C GLY A 45 6.13 5.29 21.83
N ARG A 46 6.16 6.54 22.27
CA ARG A 46 6.92 6.94 23.45
C ARG A 46 6.41 6.25 24.72
N ALA A 47 7.35 5.84 25.57
CA ALA A 47 7.06 5.12 26.80
C ALA A 47 6.23 5.96 27.79
N ASP A 48 6.49 7.27 27.90
CA ASP A 48 5.75 8.16 28.80
C ASP A 48 4.28 8.35 28.37
N VAL A 49 4.00 8.31 27.06
CA VAL A 49 2.63 8.30 26.53
C VAL A 49 1.95 6.95 26.78
N LEU A 50 2.61 5.84 26.41
CA LEU A 50 2.04 4.50 26.59
C LEU A 50 1.89 4.09 28.07
N ALA A 51 2.60 4.76 28.98
CA ALA A 51 2.48 4.54 30.43
C ALA A 51 1.07 4.78 30.99
N TYR A 52 0.22 5.53 30.28
CA TYR A 52 -1.19 5.70 30.65
C TYR A 52 -2.03 4.43 30.47
N LEU A 53 -1.52 3.41 29.76
CA LEU A 53 -2.15 2.10 29.62
C LEU A 53 -1.74 1.13 30.75
N ALA A 54 -0.64 1.41 31.46
CA ALA A 54 -0.08 0.53 32.47
C ALA A 54 -0.98 0.44 33.73
N TYR A 55 -0.92 -0.71 34.40
CA TYR A 55 -1.48 -0.86 35.75
C TYR A 55 -0.48 -0.30 36.79
N ARG A 56 -0.99 0.51 37.72
CA ARG A 56 -0.25 1.12 38.84
C ARG A 56 -1.04 0.97 40.14
N ASP A 57 -0.98 1.96 41.03
CA ASP A 57 -1.75 2.00 42.28
C ASP A 57 -3.27 2.18 42.04
N PRO A 58 -4.13 1.84 43.02
CA PRO A 58 -5.59 1.92 42.87
C PRO A 58 -6.12 3.31 42.49
N GLU A 59 -5.51 4.38 43.01
CA GLU A 59 -5.95 5.75 42.72
C GLU A 59 -5.63 6.13 41.28
N TRP A 60 -4.41 5.86 40.82
CA TRP A 60 -4.01 6.05 39.42
C TRP A 60 -4.90 5.23 38.47
N ASN A 61 -5.12 3.96 38.78
CA ASN A 61 -5.92 3.06 37.95
C ASN A 61 -7.37 3.54 37.82
N ARG A 62 -7.90 4.24 38.82
CA ARG A 62 -9.27 4.79 38.82
C ARG A 62 -9.38 6.15 38.12
N THR A 63 -8.35 6.99 38.21
CA THR A 63 -8.47 8.42 37.84
C THR A 63 -7.66 8.83 36.61
N LYS A 64 -6.60 8.07 36.27
CA LYS A 64 -5.62 8.48 35.24
C LYS A 64 -5.41 7.43 34.15
N LYS A 65 -5.56 6.15 34.47
CA LYS A 65 -5.34 5.06 33.52
C LYS A 65 -6.38 5.09 32.39
N ILE A 66 -5.92 4.92 31.16
CA ILE A 66 -6.76 4.69 29.98
C ILE A 66 -7.07 3.19 29.88
N ALA A 67 -8.36 2.84 29.90
CA ALA A 67 -8.79 1.46 29.71
C ALA A 67 -8.61 1.05 28.23
N HIS A 68 -7.88 -0.04 28.00
CA HIS A 68 -7.68 -0.63 26.68
C HIS A 68 -7.88 -2.14 26.78
N GLN A 69 -9.10 -2.58 26.50
CA GLN A 69 -9.53 -3.97 26.61
C GLN A 69 -9.78 -4.56 25.22
N GLY A 70 -9.79 -5.88 25.12
CA GLY A 70 -10.23 -6.58 23.92
C GLY A 70 -10.05 -8.09 24.04
N THR A 71 -11.13 -8.85 23.84
CA THR A 71 -11.16 -10.31 24.03
C THR A 71 -10.09 -11.04 23.20
N PHE A 72 -9.82 -10.57 21.97
CA PHE A 72 -8.87 -11.17 21.05
C PHE A 72 -7.56 -10.38 20.91
N ASN A 73 -7.36 -9.35 21.73
CA ASN A 73 -6.11 -8.60 21.73
C ASN A 73 -4.97 -9.54 22.11
N ALA A 74 -3.89 -9.50 21.32
CA ALA A 74 -2.71 -10.35 21.51
C ALA A 74 -3.02 -11.87 21.57
N ASN A 75 -4.06 -12.34 20.88
CA ASN A 75 -4.33 -13.77 20.80
C ASN A 75 -3.11 -14.53 20.22
N PRO A 76 -2.82 -15.76 20.70
CA PRO A 76 -1.59 -16.47 20.33
C PRO A 76 -1.44 -16.76 18.83
N LEU A 77 -2.54 -16.94 18.10
CA LEU A 77 -2.52 -17.23 16.67
C LEU A 77 -2.02 -16.02 15.87
N THR A 78 -2.59 -14.83 16.10
CA THR A 78 -2.10 -13.58 15.50
C THR A 78 -0.65 -13.31 15.91
N ALA A 79 -0.29 -13.51 17.19
CA ALA A 79 1.06 -13.27 17.66
C ALA A 79 2.11 -14.19 16.98
N ALA A 80 1.79 -15.48 16.81
CA ALA A 80 2.66 -16.43 16.14
C ALA A 80 2.87 -16.06 14.65
N ALA A 81 1.79 -15.73 13.94
CA ALA A 81 1.87 -15.28 12.55
C ALA A 81 2.68 -13.98 12.40
N ALA A 82 2.43 -13.01 13.29
CA ALA A 82 3.18 -11.75 13.34
C ALA A 82 4.69 -11.99 13.52
N VAL A 83 5.09 -12.79 14.51
CA VAL A 83 6.51 -13.10 14.77
C VAL A 83 7.15 -13.79 13.56
N ALA A 84 6.47 -14.75 12.93
CA ALA A 84 6.97 -15.42 11.75
C ALA A 84 7.18 -14.44 10.58
N THR A 85 6.17 -13.63 10.25
CA THR A 85 6.23 -12.65 9.17
C THR A 85 7.31 -11.60 9.42
N LEU A 86 7.35 -11.00 10.62
CA LEU A 86 8.31 -9.95 10.95
C LEU A 86 9.76 -10.47 10.95
N ARG A 87 9.99 -11.73 11.30
CA ARG A 87 11.32 -12.37 11.16
C ARG A 87 11.73 -12.50 9.70
N GLN A 88 10.83 -12.92 8.82
CA GLN A 88 11.12 -13.12 7.40
C GLN A 88 11.44 -11.81 6.66
N ILE A 89 10.87 -10.67 7.08
CA ILE A 89 11.07 -9.38 6.41
C ILE A 89 12.09 -8.47 7.12
N LYS A 90 12.72 -8.95 8.20
CA LYS A 90 13.55 -8.15 9.12
C LYS A 90 14.75 -7.48 8.44
N ASP A 91 15.39 -8.16 7.49
CA ASP A 91 16.57 -7.65 6.77
C ASP A 91 16.21 -6.71 5.58
N GLY A 92 14.91 -6.55 5.32
CA GLY A 92 14.38 -5.74 4.24
C GLY A 92 14.57 -6.30 2.84
N GLU A 93 15.08 -7.52 2.65
CA GLU A 93 15.27 -8.11 1.31
C GLU A 93 13.93 -8.24 0.57
N ALA A 94 12.94 -8.84 1.24
CA ALA A 94 11.57 -8.97 0.73
C ALA A 94 10.97 -7.61 0.31
N ILE A 95 11.24 -6.56 1.10
CA ILE A 95 10.78 -5.19 0.82
C ILE A 95 11.48 -4.65 -0.43
N ARG A 96 12.82 -4.72 -0.50
CA ARG A 96 13.61 -4.24 -1.64
C ARG A 96 13.19 -4.94 -2.94
N ARG A 97 12.97 -6.26 -2.91
CA ARG A 97 12.49 -7.04 -4.06
C ARG A 97 11.11 -6.56 -4.53
N ALA A 98 10.14 -6.45 -3.62
CA ALA A 98 8.79 -5.99 -3.98
C ALA A 98 8.81 -4.55 -4.56
N ASN A 99 9.69 -3.69 -4.06
CA ASN A 99 9.83 -2.31 -4.53
C ASN A 99 10.45 -2.26 -5.94
N ALA A 100 11.45 -3.11 -6.22
CA ALA A 100 12.06 -3.20 -7.54
C ALA A 100 11.05 -3.69 -8.59
N LEU A 101 10.27 -4.72 -8.25
CA LEU A 101 9.20 -5.22 -9.13
C LEU A 101 8.10 -4.17 -9.33
N CYS A 102 7.74 -3.40 -8.31
CA CYS A 102 6.69 -2.38 -8.41
C CYS A 102 7.12 -1.22 -9.31
N ARG A 103 8.40 -0.83 -9.24
CA ARG A 103 9.01 0.11 -10.18
C ARG A 103 8.95 -0.41 -11.61
N ALA A 104 9.36 -1.66 -11.84
CA ALA A 104 9.31 -2.27 -13.17
C ALA A 104 7.87 -2.32 -13.72
N LEU A 105 6.90 -2.70 -12.88
CA LEU A 105 5.48 -2.67 -13.23
C LEU A 105 5.02 -1.26 -13.60
N GLY A 106 5.27 -0.26 -12.74
CA GLY A 106 4.85 1.12 -12.99
C GLY A 106 5.43 1.69 -14.29
N GLN A 107 6.70 1.41 -14.58
CA GLN A 107 7.34 1.79 -15.84
C GLN A 107 6.72 1.07 -17.05
N GLY A 108 6.43 -0.23 -16.93
CA GLY A 108 5.78 -1.01 -17.98
C GLY A 108 4.35 -0.54 -18.28
N LEU A 109 3.55 -0.26 -17.25
CA LEU A 109 2.19 0.24 -17.41
C LEU A 109 2.16 1.64 -18.03
N ASN A 110 3.08 2.54 -17.64
CA ASN A 110 3.21 3.86 -18.28
C ASN A 110 3.59 3.75 -19.76
N ARG A 111 4.47 2.81 -20.11
CA ARG A 111 4.82 2.55 -21.52
C ARG A 111 3.60 2.08 -22.31
N ALA A 112 2.83 1.15 -21.77
CA ALA A 112 1.61 0.66 -22.41
C ALA A 112 0.56 1.78 -22.60
N LEU A 113 0.42 2.71 -21.64
CA LEU A 113 -0.42 3.91 -21.81
C LEU A 113 0.06 4.74 -23.01
N ALA A 114 1.35 5.08 -23.06
CA ALA A 114 1.94 5.87 -24.13
C ALA A 114 1.75 5.21 -25.52
N GLU A 115 2.04 3.91 -25.65
CA GLU A 115 1.88 3.16 -26.90
C GLU A 115 0.41 3.05 -27.34
N SER A 116 -0.52 2.97 -26.39
CA SER A 116 -1.96 2.91 -26.68
C SER A 116 -2.58 4.27 -27.04
N GLY A 117 -1.92 5.38 -26.68
CA GLY A 117 -2.48 6.73 -26.77
C GLY A 117 -3.64 7.00 -25.79
N VAL A 118 -3.85 6.14 -24.78
CA VAL A 118 -4.85 6.38 -23.73
C VAL A 118 -4.28 7.38 -22.72
N ARG A 119 -5.06 8.42 -22.45
CA ARG A 119 -4.69 9.44 -21.45
C ARG A 119 -4.66 8.83 -20.06
N GLY A 120 -3.54 8.99 -19.37
CA GLY A 120 -3.40 8.61 -17.98
C GLY A 120 -1.96 8.54 -17.53
N CYS A 121 -1.76 8.31 -16.24
CA CYS A 121 -0.44 8.04 -15.68
C CYS A 121 -0.49 6.95 -14.61
N VAL A 122 0.62 6.25 -14.45
CA VAL A 122 0.87 5.33 -13.33
C VAL A 122 1.95 5.92 -12.43
N TYR A 123 1.68 5.94 -11.13
CA TYR A 123 2.62 6.38 -10.11
C TYR A 123 2.71 5.31 -9.01
N TRP A 124 3.82 5.28 -8.29
CA TRP A 124 4.09 4.27 -7.27
C TRP A 124 4.94 4.83 -6.14
N GLN A 125 4.77 4.22 -4.96
CA GLN A 125 5.61 4.49 -3.80
C GLN A 125 5.94 3.15 -3.16
N SER A 126 7.23 2.83 -3.06
CA SER A 126 7.67 1.51 -2.59
C SER A 126 7.00 0.40 -3.43
N SER A 127 6.26 -0.50 -2.82
CA SER A 127 5.57 -1.64 -3.43
C SER A 127 4.07 -1.40 -3.62
N MET A 128 3.67 -0.14 -3.76
CA MET A 128 2.29 0.31 -3.98
C MET A 128 2.23 1.10 -5.27
N PHE A 129 1.25 0.83 -6.13
CA PHE A 129 1.06 1.58 -7.37
C PHE A 129 -0.39 1.98 -7.58
N HIS A 130 -0.58 3.03 -8.37
CA HIS A 130 -1.86 3.61 -8.71
C HIS A 130 -1.89 4.01 -10.19
N ILE A 131 -3.05 3.86 -10.81
CA ILE A 131 -3.36 4.15 -12.20
C ILE A 131 -4.42 5.25 -12.21
N ALA A 132 -4.12 6.37 -12.86
CA ALA A 132 -5.05 7.47 -13.06
C ALA A 132 -5.34 7.60 -14.56
N LEU A 133 -6.44 6.98 -15.02
CA LEU A 133 -6.94 7.15 -16.39
C LEU A 133 -7.62 8.51 -16.56
N GLY A 134 -7.62 9.05 -17.78
CA GLY A 134 -8.24 10.34 -18.13
C GLY A 134 -7.41 11.56 -17.72
N LEU A 135 -6.23 11.37 -17.13
CA LEU A 135 -5.35 12.46 -16.70
C LEU A 135 -4.30 12.76 -17.77
N ASP A 136 -4.17 14.03 -18.17
CA ASP A 136 -3.00 14.50 -18.92
C ASP A 136 -1.91 14.91 -17.92
N ALA A 137 -1.05 13.96 -17.59
CA ALA A 137 0.12 14.21 -16.79
C ALA A 137 1.29 13.38 -17.29
N GLU A 138 2.47 13.99 -17.33
CA GLU A 138 3.70 13.25 -17.59
C GLU A 138 4.03 12.34 -16.39
N PRO A 139 4.28 11.04 -16.63
CA PRO A 139 4.66 10.14 -15.55
C PRO A 139 6.04 10.51 -15.00
N SER A 140 6.19 10.47 -13.67
CA SER A 140 7.49 10.67 -13.03
C SER A 140 8.42 9.47 -13.33
N PRO A 141 9.69 9.70 -13.73
CA PRO A 141 10.68 8.64 -13.91
C PRO A 141 10.96 7.84 -12.63
N THR A 142 10.77 8.47 -11.47
CA THR A 142 10.99 7.91 -10.14
C THR A 142 9.70 7.42 -9.47
N GLY A 143 8.55 7.59 -10.14
CA GLY A 143 7.26 7.07 -9.70
C GLY A 143 6.44 8.02 -8.82
N GLU A 144 6.91 9.25 -8.57
CA GLU A 144 6.13 10.18 -7.76
C GLU A 144 4.75 10.46 -8.38
N PRO A 145 3.74 10.75 -7.55
CA PRO A 145 2.46 11.25 -8.04
C PRO A 145 2.64 12.46 -8.97
N PRO A 146 1.76 12.63 -9.96
CA PRO A 146 1.86 13.72 -10.93
C PRO A 146 1.84 15.09 -10.23
N ARG A 147 2.81 15.94 -10.56
CA ARG A 147 2.95 17.28 -9.96
C ARG A 147 1.82 18.21 -10.41
N GLY A 148 1.38 19.09 -9.51
CA GLY A 148 0.32 20.05 -9.80
C GLY A 148 -1.08 19.43 -9.93
N VAL A 149 -1.24 18.14 -9.63
CA VAL A 149 -2.54 17.47 -9.59
C VAL A 149 -3.00 17.38 -8.15
N GLU A 150 -4.13 18.01 -7.85
CA GLU A 150 -4.73 17.97 -6.53
C GLU A 150 -5.06 16.52 -6.11
N PRO A 151 -4.77 16.10 -4.88
CA PRO A 151 -5.07 14.74 -4.41
C PRO A 151 -6.53 14.32 -4.62
N GLY A 152 -7.47 15.26 -4.47
CA GLY A 152 -8.89 15.01 -4.72
C GLY A 152 -9.23 14.69 -6.18
N VAL A 153 -8.42 15.12 -7.15
CA VAL A 153 -8.57 14.71 -8.57
C VAL A 153 -8.18 13.24 -8.70
N LEU A 154 -7.02 12.86 -8.16
CA LEU A 154 -6.54 11.47 -8.20
C LEU A 154 -7.55 10.53 -7.52
N GLU A 155 -8.13 10.96 -6.40
CA GLU A 155 -9.16 10.18 -5.69
C GLU A 155 -10.44 10.00 -6.53
N ARG A 156 -10.89 11.05 -7.24
CA ARG A 156 -12.06 10.94 -8.14
C ARG A 156 -11.78 9.99 -9.30
N LEU A 157 -10.62 10.12 -9.95
CA LEU A 157 -10.24 9.23 -11.05
C LEU A 157 -10.12 7.77 -10.58
N ALA A 158 -9.55 7.55 -9.40
CA ALA A 158 -9.46 6.24 -8.75
C ALA A 158 -10.83 5.59 -8.43
N LYS A 159 -11.91 6.38 -8.44
CA LYS A 159 -13.29 5.93 -8.20
C LYS A 159 -14.19 6.09 -9.45
N GLY A 160 -13.63 6.57 -10.56
CA GLY A 160 -14.35 6.88 -11.79
C GLY A 160 -14.80 5.63 -12.57
N PRO A 161 -15.73 5.82 -13.52
CA PRO A 161 -16.23 4.72 -14.36
C PRO A 161 -15.13 4.06 -15.20
N GLU A 162 -14.13 4.81 -15.64
CA GLU A 162 -12.98 4.32 -16.43
C GLU A 162 -12.14 3.33 -15.59
N THR A 163 -11.93 3.62 -14.31
CA THR A 163 -11.25 2.70 -13.38
C THR A 163 -12.01 1.39 -13.22
N LEU A 164 -13.34 1.45 -13.08
CA LEU A 164 -14.17 0.25 -12.96
C LEU A 164 -14.13 -0.58 -14.25
N ALA A 165 -14.21 0.08 -15.41
CA ALA A 165 -14.10 -0.55 -16.70
C ALA A 165 -12.73 -1.21 -16.88
N LEU A 166 -11.65 -0.52 -16.52
CA LEU A 166 -10.30 -1.06 -16.52
C LEU A 166 -10.18 -2.30 -15.65
N ARG A 167 -10.67 -2.27 -14.40
CA ARG A 167 -10.61 -3.44 -13.53
C ARG A 167 -11.34 -4.64 -14.14
N LYS A 168 -12.52 -4.44 -14.73
CA LYS A 168 -13.27 -5.51 -15.43
C LYS A 168 -12.49 -6.04 -16.63
N ALA A 169 -11.88 -5.16 -17.42
CA ALA A 169 -11.06 -5.55 -18.56
C ALA A 169 -9.83 -6.36 -18.11
N MET A 170 -9.14 -5.94 -17.06
CA MET A 170 -8.01 -6.68 -16.46
C MET A 170 -8.44 -8.06 -15.97
N LEU A 171 -9.60 -8.17 -15.32
CA LEU A 171 -10.14 -9.46 -14.88
C LEU A 171 -10.38 -10.44 -16.03
N LEU A 172 -10.84 -9.94 -17.19
CA LEU A 172 -11.01 -10.74 -18.40
C LEU A 172 -9.67 -11.21 -19.00
N GLU A 173 -8.58 -10.52 -18.66
CA GLU A 173 -7.21 -10.87 -19.04
C GLU A 173 -6.48 -11.67 -17.94
N GLY A 174 -7.19 -12.08 -16.88
CA GLY A 174 -6.65 -12.92 -15.80
C GLY A 174 -5.95 -12.17 -14.66
N VAL A 175 -6.09 -10.84 -14.58
CA VAL A 175 -5.45 -10.01 -13.53
C VAL A 175 -6.49 -9.23 -12.75
N ASP A 176 -6.50 -9.35 -11.42
CA ASP A 176 -7.34 -8.49 -10.56
C ASP A 176 -6.55 -7.33 -9.99
N LEU A 177 -7.11 -6.12 -10.09
CA LEU A 177 -6.57 -4.90 -9.50
C LEU A 177 -7.37 -4.51 -8.26
N MET A 178 -6.72 -3.89 -7.29
CA MET A 178 -7.41 -3.23 -6.19
C MET A 178 -7.94 -1.86 -6.67
N ARG A 179 -9.11 -1.87 -7.32
CA ARG A 179 -9.70 -0.69 -7.98
C ARG A 179 -8.74 -0.10 -9.02
N SER A 180 -8.11 1.03 -8.71
CA SER A 180 -7.20 1.79 -9.57
C SER A 180 -5.72 1.52 -9.29
N GLY A 181 -5.36 0.37 -8.73
CA GLY A 181 -3.97 0.11 -8.36
C GLY A 181 -3.78 -1.22 -7.67
N GLY A 182 -2.72 -1.33 -6.89
CA GLY A 182 -2.43 -2.56 -6.17
C GLY A 182 -1.16 -2.52 -5.35
N PHE A 183 -0.84 -3.68 -4.80
CA PHE A 183 0.35 -3.92 -3.99
C PHE A 183 1.14 -5.07 -4.59
N LEU A 184 2.46 -4.95 -4.56
CA LEU A 184 3.33 -6.09 -4.77
C LEU A 184 3.72 -6.71 -3.42
N SER A 185 4.02 -8.00 -3.47
CA SER A 185 4.46 -8.83 -2.36
C SER A 185 5.78 -9.52 -2.72
N SER A 186 6.41 -10.14 -1.72
CA SER A 186 7.61 -10.97 -1.92
C SER A 186 7.37 -12.21 -2.79
N ALA A 187 6.12 -12.62 -2.97
CA ALA A 187 5.76 -13.75 -3.83
C ALA A 187 5.73 -13.40 -5.32
N HIS A 188 5.61 -12.12 -5.67
CA HIS A 188 5.61 -11.72 -7.07
C HIS A 188 6.99 -11.92 -7.72
N THR A 189 6.96 -12.12 -9.03
CA THR A 189 8.10 -12.39 -9.90
C THR A 189 8.14 -11.40 -11.06
N GLU A 190 9.24 -11.42 -11.81
CA GLU A 190 9.35 -10.64 -13.06
C GLU A 190 8.35 -11.11 -14.12
N GLN A 191 8.00 -12.41 -14.11
CA GLN A 191 6.98 -12.96 -14.98
C GLN A 191 5.60 -12.39 -14.66
N ASP A 192 5.21 -12.30 -13.38
CA ASP A 192 3.94 -11.68 -12.98
C ASP A 192 3.85 -10.23 -13.46
N VAL A 193 4.97 -9.50 -13.39
CA VAL A 193 5.06 -8.12 -13.91
C VAL A 193 4.86 -8.08 -15.42
N ALA A 194 5.58 -8.92 -16.17
CA ALA A 194 5.49 -8.97 -17.63
C ALA A 194 4.08 -9.34 -18.11
N GLU A 195 3.46 -10.36 -17.49
CA GLU A 195 2.11 -10.80 -17.78
C GLU A 195 1.08 -9.71 -17.46
N THR A 196 1.24 -9.01 -16.33
CA THR A 196 0.38 -7.89 -15.96
C THR A 196 0.47 -6.74 -16.95
N VAL A 197 1.67 -6.38 -17.41
CA VAL A 197 1.84 -5.31 -18.43
C VAL A 197 1.21 -5.71 -19.76
N ALA A 198 1.39 -6.96 -20.19
CA ALA A 198 0.77 -7.46 -21.42
C ALA A 198 -0.76 -7.50 -21.32
N ALA A 199 -1.31 -7.96 -20.19
CA ALA A 199 -2.74 -7.94 -19.90
C ALA A 199 -3.29 -6.51 -19.92
N PHE A 200 -2.55 -5.56 -19.33
CA PHE A 200 -2.92 -4.16 -19.33
C PHE A 200 -2.99 -3.55 -20.74
N GLY A 201 -2.02 -3.85 -21.62
CA GLY A 201 -2.10 -3.44 -23.02
C GLY A 201 -3.35 -3.96 -23.74
N ARG A 202 -3.71 -5.24 -23.54
CA ARG A 202 -4.94 -5.83 -24.10
C ARG A 202 -6.21 -5.21 -23.51
N ALA A 203 -6.21 -4.93 -22.20
CA ALA A 203 -7.29 -4.25 -21.52
C ALA A 203 -7.49 -2.83 -22.08
N LEU A 204 -6.43 -2.05 -22.27
CA LEU A 204 -6.51 -0.72 -22.89
C LEU A 204 -7.07 -0.79 -24.32
N ALA A 205 -6.62 -1.75 -25.13
CA ALA A 205 -7.14 -1.95 -26.48
C ALA A 205 -8.66 -2.28 -26.48
N ARG A 206 -9.12 -3.09 -25.51
CA ARG A 206 -10.55 -3.37 -25.32
C ARG A 206 -11.32 -2.11 -24.96
N LEU A 207 -10.87 -1.35 -23.97
CA LEU A 207 -11.54 -0.12 -23.54
C LEU A 207 -11.68 0.90 -24.68
N LYS A 208 -10.64 1.08 -25.51
CA LYS A 208 -10.68 1.95 -26.69
C LYS A 208 -11.74 1.49 -27.70
N ARG A 209 -11.78 0.19 -28.01
CA ARG A 209 -12.75 -0.38 -28.95
C ARG A 209 -14.19 -0.20 -28.45
N GLU A 210 -14.39 -0.21 -27.14
CA GLU A 210 -15.70 -0.02 -26.49
C GLU A 210 -16.03 1.47 -26.24
N GLY A 211 -15.13 2.41 -26.58
CA GLY A 211 -15.34 3.84 -26.38
C GLY A 211 -15.37 4.27 -24.91
N LEU A 212 -14.69 3.52 -24.04
CA LEU A 212 -14.63 3.78 -22.59
C LEU A 212 -13.41 4.60 -22.18
N VAL A 213 -12.43 4.76 -23.07
CA VAL A 213 -11.23 5.62 -22.96
C VAL A 213 -10.81 6.15 -24.32
#